data_AF-N9MS01-F1
#
_entry.id   AF-N9MS01-F1
#
_cell.length_a   1.000
_cell.length_b   1.000
_cell.length_c   1.000
_cell.angle_alpha   90.00
_cell.angle_beta   90.00
_cell.angle_gamma   90.00
#
_symmetry.space_group_name_H-M   'P 1'
#
loop_
_entity.id
_entity.type
_entity.pdbx_description
1 polymer ?
#
loop_
_entity_poly.entity_id
_entity_poly.type
_entity_poly.pdbx_seq_one_letter_code
_entity_poly.pdbx_strand_id
1 'polypeptide(L)' 'MAVIVLTSADRHPQLLELWEQSVRASHHFLNDEQILKIRQQIIQHGYFDQVQLFHVEHQQQILGLMGILNKASNTVYCV' A
#
# COMPACT_ATOMS: atom_id res chain seq x y z
N MET A 1 -21.06 3.88 -3.46
CA MET A 1 -20.48 2.88 -4.39
C MET A 1 -18.98 3.01 -4.32
N ALA A 2 -18.27 1.90 -4.16
CA ALA A 2 -16.81 1.92 -4.12
C ALA A 2 -16.25 2.02 -5.55
N VAL A 3 -15.18 2.78 -5.73
CA VAL A 3 -14.51 2.98 -7.03
C VAL A 3 -13.01 2.72 -6.90
N ILE A 4 -12.40 2.22 -7.96
CA ILE A 4 -10.94 2.07 -8.04
C ILE A 4 -10.39 3.33 -8.70
N VAL A 5 -9.44 3.99 -8.03
CA VAL A 5 -8.88 5.27 -8.46
C VAL A 5 -7.36 5.14 -8.54
N LEU A 6 -6.75 5.70 -9.59
CA LEU A 6 -5.30 5.85 -9.66
C LEU A 6 -4.86 6.82 -8.55
N THR A 7 -3.96 6.37 -7.70
CA THR A 7 -3.50 7.11 -6.53
C THR A 7 -2.55 8.24 -6.92
N SER A 8 -2.74 9.40 -6.30
CA SER A 8 -1.81 10.52 -6.32
C SER A 8 -0.86 10.49 -5.11
N ALA A 9 0.34 11.05 -5.27
CA ALA A 9 1.40 10.96 -4.26
C ALA A 9 1.02 11.58 -2.89
N ASP A 10 0.12 12.57 -2.85
CA ASP A 10 -0.40 13.16 -1.62
C ASP A 10 -1.16 12.16 -0.72
N ARG A 11 -1.61 11.04 -1.29
CA ARG A 11 -2.32 9.97 -0.58
C ARG A 11 -1.38 8.89 -0.02
N HIS A 12 -0.08 8.93 -0.34
CA HIS A 12 0.89 7.94 0.13
C HIS A 12 0.92 7.76 1.66
N PRO A 13 0.82 8.82 2.50
CA PRO A 13 0.77 8.64 3.95
C PRO A 13 -0.43 7.81 4.42
N GLN A 14 -1.62 8.05 3.85
CA GLN A 14 -2.84 7.31 4.19
C GLN A 14 -2.74 5.84 3.76
N LEU A 15 -2.13 5.59 2.60
CA LEU A 15 -1.89 4.25 2.11
C LEU A 15 -0.85 3.49 2.93
N LEU A 16 0.15 4.18 3.46
CA LEU A 16 1.15 3.57 4.34
C LEU A 16 0.54 3.16 5.68
N GLU A 17 -0.38 3.96 6.21
CA GLU A 17 -1.16 3.59 7.40
C GLU A 17 -2.05 2.38 7.13
N LEU A 18 -2.79 2.38 6.02
CA LEU A 18 -3.63 1.26 5.63
C LEU A 18 -2.80 -0.02 5.43
N TRP A 19 -1.66 0.08 4.74
CA TRP A 19 -0.73 -1.03 4.57
C TRP A 19 -0.30 -1.61 5.93
N GLU A 20 0.09 -0.78 6.89
CA GLU A 20 0.51 -1.26 8.21
C GLU A 20 -0.65 -1.95 8.94
N GLN A 21 -1.86 -1.40 8.87
CA GLN A 21 -3.06 -2.00 9.47
C GLN A 21 -3.36 -3.37 8.85
N SER A 22 -3.34 -3.48 7.52
CA SER A 22 -3.53 -4.75 6.80
C SER A 22 -2.47 -5.79 7.17
N VAL A 23 -1.20 -5.38 7.26
CA VAL A 23 -0.09 -6.26 7.66
C VAL A 23 -0.30 -6.76 9.09
N ARG A 24 -0.59 -5.88 10.05
CA ARG A 24 -0.86 -6.25 11.45
C ARG A 24 -2.06 -7.20 11.59
N ALA A 25 -3.07 -7.03 10.74
CA ALA A 25 -4.30 -7.83 10.79
C ALA A 25 -4.16 -9.24 10.20
N SER A 26 -3.15 -9.50 9.35
CA SER A 26 -3.06 -10.76 8.58
C SER A 26 -1.70 -11.46 8.66
N HIS A 27 -0.62 -10.73 8.92
CA HIS A 27 0.74 -11.24 8.96
C HIS A 27 1.23 -11.37 10.41
N HIS A 28 0.47 -12.09 11.26
CA HIS A 28 0.77 -12.28 12.69
C HIS A 28 2.13 -12.95 12.99
N PHE A 29 2.83 -13.44 11.96
CA PHE A 29 4.20 -13.95 12.06
C PHE A 29 5.25 -12.83 12.16
N LEU A 30 4.90 -11.59 11.84
CA LEU A 30 5.77 -10.41 11.99
C LEU A 30 5.53 -9.75 13.34
N ASN A 31 6.62 -9.34 13.99
CA ASN A 31 6.55 -8.50 15.19
C ASN A 31 6.59 -6.99 14.84
N ASP A 32 6.37 -6.14 15.84
CA ASP A 32 6.32 -4.68 15.67
C ASP A 32 7.60 -4.10 15.09
N GLU A 33 8.77 -4.59 15.51
CA GLU A 33 10.07 -4.11 15.03
C GLU A 33 10.25 -4.41 13.54
N GLN A 34 9.87 -5.62 13.11
CA GLN A 34 9.92 -6.03 11.71
C GLN A 34 8.97 -5.20 10.85
N ILE A 35 7.74 -4.96 11.33
CA ILE A 35 6.75 -4.14 10.62
C ILE A 35 7.27 -2.70 10.47
N LEU A 36 7.81 -2.10 11.54
CA LEU A 36 8.38 -0.76 11.50
C LEU A 36 9.59 -0.68 10.56
N LYS A 37 10.44 -1.71 10.54
CA LYS A 37 11.57 -1.78 9.61
C LYS A 37 11.10 -1.79 8.16
N ILE A 38 10.10 -2.61 7.83
CA ILE A 38 9.53 -2.64 6.47
C ILE A 38 8.88 -1.29 6.13
N ARG A 39 8.12 -0.69 7.06
CA ARG A 39 7.54 0.66 6.89
C ARG A 39 8.60 1.69 6.54
N GLN A 40 9.72 1.69 7.28
CA GLN A 40 10.83 2.59 7.03
C GLN A 40 11.45 2.36 5.65
N GLN A 41 11.62 1.10 5.23
CA GLN A 41 12.12 0.78 3.89
C GLN A 41 11.16 1.26 2.79
N ILE A 42 9.85 1.15 3.00
CA ILE A 42 8.83 1.69 2.07
C ILE A 42 9.07 3.17 1.81
N ILE A 43 9.27 3.95 2.89
CA ILE A 43 9.52 5.39 2.83
C ILE A 43 10.90 5.69 2.21
N GLN A 44 11.97 5.07 2.74
CA GLN A 44 13.35 5.39 2.35
C GLN A 44 13.65 5.11 0.89
N HIS A 45 13.05 4.05 0.33
CA HIS A 45 13.26 3.67 -1.05
C HIS A 45 12.16 4.20 -2.00
N GLY A 46 11.16 4.92 -1.48
CA GLY A 46 10.06 5.44 -2.30
C GLY A 46 9.33 4.34 -3.07
N TYR A 47 9.05 3.20 -2.43
CA TYR A 47 8.48 2.03 -3.13
C TYR A 47 7.14 2.35 -3.81
N PHE A 48 6.35 3.25 -3.22
CA PHE A 48 5.09 3.70 -3.80
C PHE A 48 5.30 4.47 -5.11
N ASP A 49 6.41 5.20 -5.26
CA ASP A 49 6.73 5.91 -6.50
C ASP A 49 7.22 4.99 -7.62
N GLN A 50 7.57 3.74 -7.30
CA GLN A 50 8.10 2.76 -8.24
C GLN A 50 7.02 1.87 -8.89
N VAL A 51 5.76 2.02 -8.49
CA VAL A 51 4.63 1.21 -8.96
C VAL A 51 3.47 2.10 -9.41
N GLN A 52 2.60 1.56 -10.26
CA GLN A 52 1.28 2.18 -10.45
C GLN A 52 0.40 1.82 -9.26
N LEU A 53 0.14 2.80 -8.40
CA LEU A 53 -0.70 2.63 -7.22
C LEU A 53 -2.15 2.98 -7.53
N PHE A 54 -3.04 2.12 -7.07
CA PHE A 54 -4.48 2.32 -7.07
C PHE A 54 -5.00 2.17 -5.65
N HIS A 55 -6.15 2.80 -5.37
CA HIS A 55 -6.89 2.58 -4.14
C HIS A 55 -8.37 2.39 -4.42
N VAL A 56 -9.04 1.70 -3.50
CA VAL A 56 -10.49 1.62 -3.47
C VAL A 56 -11.00 2.78 -2.61
N GLU A 57 -11.73 3.71 -3.22
CA GLU A 57 -12.36 4.81 -2.53
C GLU A 57 -13.86 4.56 -2.33
N HIS A 58 -14.34 4.76 -1.11
CA HIS A 58 -15.77 4.79 -0.79
C HIS A 58 -16.06 5.93 0.18
N GLN A 59 -16.93 6.87 -0.21
CA GLN A 59 -17.31 8.01 0.64
C GLN A 59 -16.09 8.77 1.19
N GLN A 60 -15.09 9.04 0.33
CA GLN A 60 -13.82 9.71 0.67
C GLN A 60 -12.91 8.93 1.63
N GLN A 61 -13.21 7.66 1.88
CA GLN A 61 -12.37 6.75 2.66
C GLN A 61 -11.66 5.76 1.74
N ILE A 62 -10.38 5.53 2.02
CA ILE A 62 -9.56 4.51 1.34
C ILE A 62 -9.80 3.17 2.05
N LEU A 63 -10.31 2.18 1.33
CA LEU A 63 -10.67 0.86 1.86
C LEU A 63 -9.63 -0.23 1.57
N GLY A 64 -8.76 0.00 0.58
CA GLY A 64 -7.79 -0.99 0.09
C GLY A 64 -6.83 -0.34 -0.88
N LEU A 65 -5.68 -0.97 -1.10
CA LEU A 65 -4.67 -0.49 -2.04
C LEU A 65 -4.10 -1.61 -2.92
N MET A 66 -3.66 -1.22 -4.11
CA MET A 66 -3.06 -2.13 -5.08
C MET A 66 -1.87 -1.44 -5.76
N GLY A 67 -0.71 -2.07 -5.72
CA GLY A 67 0.47 -1.66 -6.48
C GLY A 67 0.70 -2.61 -7.67
N ILE A 68 0.80 -2.06 -8.88
CA ILE A 68 1.11 -2.82 -10.09
C ILE A 68 2.52 -2.43 -10.55
N LEU A 69 3.44 -3.40 -10.54
CA LEU A 69 4.77 -3.22 -11.09
C LEU A 69 4.77 -3.70 -12.55
N ASN A 70 4.82 -2.76 -13.49
CA ASN A 70 4.88 -3.08 -14.91
C ASN A 70 6.32 -3.41 -15.33
N LYS A 71 6.82 -4.56 -14.87
CA LYS A 71 7.91 -5.31 -15.52
C LYS A 71 7.30 -6.51 -16.22
N ALA A 72 8.04 -7.15 -17.15
CA ALA A 72 7.60 -8.27 -17.98
C ALA A 72 6.89 -9.45 -17.27
N SER A 73 6.85 -9.46 -15.94
CA SER A 73 6.24 -10.45 -15.06
C SER A 73 4.88 -10.06 -14.44
N ASN A 74 4.30 -8.87 -14.72
CA ASN A 74 2.98 -8.41 -14.22
C ASN A 74 2.71 -8.76 -12.73
N THR A 75 3.61 -8.34 -11.83
CA THR A 75 3.40 -8.58 -10.39
C THR A 75 2.45 -7.55 -9.80
N VAL A 76 1.37 -8.05 -9.20
CA VAL A 76 0.38 -7.26 -8.45
C VAL A 76 0.60 -7.50 -6.95
N TYR A 77 0.78 -6.42 -6.20
CA TYR A 77 0.78 -6.45 -4.74
C TYR A 77 -0.53 -5.81 -4.26
N CYS A 78 -1.43 -6.63 -3.72
CA CYS A 78 -2.67 -6.19 -3.07
C CYS A 78 -2.54 -6.34 -1.56
N VAL A 79 -2.94 -5.30 -0.82
CA VAL A 79 -2.95 -5.29 0.65
C VAL A 79 -4.20 -4.59 1.17
#